data_AF-A0A506UMJ6-F1
#
_entry.id   AF-A0A506UMJ6-F1
#
_cell.length_a   1.000
_cell.length_b   1.000
_cell.length_c   1.000
_cell.angle_alpha   90.00
_cell.angle_beta   90.00
_cell.angle_gamma   90.00
#
_symmetry.space_group_name_H-M   'P 1'
#
loop_
_entity.id
_entity.type
_entity.pdbx_description
1 polymer ?
#
loop_
_entity_poly.entity_id
_entity_poly.type
_entity_poly.pdbx_seq_one_letter_code
_entity_poly.pdbx_strand_id
1 'polypeptide(L)'
;MMKEIYLAPCCRNALHRLKLAGAHGRPALLEGQPRTRFRDEPCLARLVAQGLARKGEEGTYYLTRAGALWHERLFPGFSAPV
;
A
#
# COMPACT_ATOMS: atom_id res chain seq x y z
N MET A 1 13.54 17.25 3.39
CA MET A 1 14.48 16.15 3.10
C MET A 1 13.75 14.83 3.32
N MET A 2 13.48 14.05 2.28
CA MET A 2 12.81 12.75 2.42
C MET A 2 13.88 11.68 2.62
N LYS A 3 13.79 10.88 3.70
CA LYS A 3 14.69 9.76 3.94
C LYS A 3 14.55 8.75 2.81
N GLU A 4 15.66 8.19 2.35
CA GLU A 4 15.65 7.13 1.35
C GLU A 4 15.08 5.86 2.01
N ILE A 5 13.83 5.52 1.67
CA ILE A 5 13.18 4.31 2.18
C ILE A 5 13.50 3.18 1.21
N TYR A 6 14.27 2.20 1.65
CA TYR A 6 14.52 0.98 0.86
C TYR A 6 13.24 0.13 0.82
N LEU A 7 12.44 0.32 -0.22
CA LEU A 7 11.31 -0.55 -0.53
C LEU A 7 11.77 -1.71 -1.40
N ALA A 8 11.71 -2.92 -0.83
CA ALA A 8 11.86 -4.15 -1.59
C ALA A 8 10.80 -4.25 -2.70
N PRO A 9 11.08 -4.97 -3.81
CA PRO A 9 10.15 -5.09 -4.94
C PRO A 9 8.73 -5.51 -4.55
N CYS A 10 8.58 -6.40 -3.57
CA CYS A 10 7.28 -6.82 -3.03
C CYS A 10 6.50 -5.67 -2.34
N CYS A 11 7.20 -4.79 -1.62
CA CYS A 11 6.60 -3.64 -0.95
C CYS A 11 6.17 -2.55 -1.95
N ARG A 12 6.90 -2.40 -3.06
CA ARG A 12 6.50 -1.51 -4.17
C ARG A 12 5.21 -1.99 -4.82
N ASN A 13 5.07 -3.31 -5.02
CA ASN A 13 3.85 -3.89 -5.55
C ASN A 13 2.67 -3.73 -4.59
N ALA A 14 2.88 -3.95 -3.28
CA ALA A 14 1.86 -3.70 -2.26
C ALA A 14 1.42 -2.23 -2.24
N LEU A 15 2.35 -1.28 -2.36
CA LEU A 15 2.04 0.16 -2.45
C LEU A 15 1.21 0.48 -3.70
N HIS A 16 1.55 -0.09 -4.85
CA HIS A 16 0.78 0.06 -6.08
C HIS A 16 -0.64 -0.47 -5.93
N ARG A 17 -0.80 -1.65 -5.37
CA ARG A 17 -2.12 -2.27 -5.14
C ARG A 17 -2.94 -1.50 -4.09
N LEU A 18 -2.29 -0.88 -3.11
CA LEU A 18 -2.94 0.01 -2.15
C LEU A 18 -3.41 1.31 -2.80
N LYS A 19 -2.65 1.87 -3.76
CA LYS A 19 -3.10 3.01 -4.57
C LYS A 19 -4.30 2.68 -5.44
N LEU A 20 -4.32 1.48 -6.05
CA LEU A 20 -5.47 0.98 -6.82
C LEU A 20 -6.73 0.78 -5.97
N ALA A 21 -6.58 0.46 -4.69
CA ALA A 21 -7.72 0.27 -3.78
C ALA A 21 -8.46 1.58 -3.46
N GLY A 22 -7.84 2.74 -3.71
CA GLY A 22 -8.47 4.05 -3.57
C GLY A 22 -9.05 4.30 -2.17
N ALA A 23 -10.20 4.95 -2.11
CA ALA A 23 -10.86 5.33 -0.86
C ALA A 23 -11.41 4.12 -0.07
N HIS A 24 -11.68 2.99 -0.73
CA HIS A 24 -12.15 1.78 -0.05
C HIS A 24 -11.09 1.14 0.83
N GLY A 25 -9.80 1.42 0.57
CA GLY A 25 -8.69 0.80 1.29
C GLY A 25 -8.54 -0.69 0.96
N ARG A 26 -7.48 -1.30 1.48
CA ARG A 26 -7.13 -2.70 1.23
C ARG A 26 -7.20 -3.48 2.55
N PRO A 27 -8.18 -4.38 2.74
CA PRO A 27 -8.22 -5.21 3.94
C PRO A 27 -7.03 -6.17 3.98
N ALA A 28 -6.51 -6.42 5.18
CA ALA A 28 -5.42 -7.38 5.43
C ALA A 28 -5.78 -8.81 4.96
N LEU A 29 -7.06 -9.14 5.07
CA LEU A 29 -7.67 -10.41 4.71
C LEU A 29 -8.93 -10.11 3.90
N LEU A 30 -9.05 -10.69 2.71
CA LEU A 30 -10.29 -10.61 1.93
C LEU A 30 -11.12 -11.84 2.32
N GLU A 31 -12.17 -11.63 3.11
CA GLU A 31 -13.18 -12.66 3.43
C GLU A 31 -13.68 -13.29 2.10
N GLY A 32 -13.64 -14.63 2.01
CA GLY A 32 -14.08 -15.38 0.82
C GLY A 32 -13.02 -15.60 -0.28
N GLN A 33 -11.79 -15.11 -0.14
CA GLN A 33 -10.70 -15.46 -1.06
C GLN A 33 -9.76 -16.53 -0.47
N PRO A 34 -9.26 -17.48 -1.29
CA PRO A 34 -8.36 -18.52 -0.78
C PRO A 34 -7.12 -17.90 -0.13
N ARG A 35 -6.69 -18.45 1.01
CA ARG A 35 -5.47 -18.06 1.78
C ARG A 35 -4.18 -18.05 0.94
N THR A 36 -4.24 -18.53 -0.30
CA THR A 36 -3.16 -18.62 -1.26
C THR A 36 -2.93 -17.33 -2.04
N ARG A 37 -3.91 -16.42 -2.15
CA ARG A 37 -3.88 -15.39 -3.19
C ARG A 37 -3.27 -14.05 -2.81
N PHE A 38 -3.14 -13.65 -1.54
CA PHE A 38 -2.60 -12.33 -1.25
C PHE A 38 -2.07 -12.18 0.19
N ARG A 39 -0.74 -12.20 0.35
CA ARG A 39 -0.02 -11.96 1.62
C ARG A 39 0.70 -10.62 1.59
N ASP A 40 -0.01 -9.56 1.24
CA ASP A 40 0.57 -8.22 1.27
C ASP A 40 0.67 -7.68 2.70
N GLU A 41 0.01 -8.31 3.68
CA GLU A 41 0.00 -7.92 5.10
C GLU A 41 1.39 -7.55 5.67
N PRO A 42 2.45 -8.39 5.57
CA PRO A 42 3.78 -7.99 6.04
C PRO A 42 4.38 -6.80 5.27
N CYS A 43 4.03 -6.63 4.00
CA CYS A 43 4.45 -5.47 3.21
C CYS A 43 3.67 -4.22 3.61
N LEU A 44 2.37 -4.34 3.86
CA LEU A 44 1.50 -3.26 4.32
C LEU A 44 1.91 -2.80 5.72
N ALA A 45 2.22 -3.72 6.63
CA ALA A 45 2.78 -3.41 7.95
C ALA A 45 4.09 -2.63 7.84
N ARG A 46 4.99 -3.00 6.93
CA ARG A 46 6.22 -2.24 6.65
C ARG A 46 5.91 -0.84 6.10
N LEU A 47 4.96 -0.72 5.18
CA LEU A 47 4.53 0.59 4.65
C LEU A 47 3.95 1.48 5.76
N VAL A 48 3.22 0.91 6.72
CA VAL A 48 2.74 1.62 7.91
C VAL A 48 3.92 2.09 8.77
N ALA A 49 4.90 1.22 9.06
CA ALA A 49 6.09 1.58 9.82
C ALA A 49 6.92 2.70 9.16
N GLN A 50 6.83 2.83 7.83
CA GLN A 50 7.49 3.88 7.05
C GLN A 50 6.62 5.14 6.83
N GLY A 51 5.39 5.17 7.36
CA GLY A 51 4.46 6.29 7.22
C GLY A 51 3.82 6.42 5.83
N LEU A 52 3.95 5.41 4.98
CA LEU A 52 3.41 5.37 3.61
C LEU A 52 1.99 4.82 3.55
N ALA A 53 1.58 4.08 4.57
CA ALA A 53 0.21 3.58 4.74
C ALA A 53 -0.25 3.84 6.18
N ARG A 54 -1.56 3.77 6.41
CA ARG A 54 -2.16 3.71 7.74
C ARG A 54 -3.06 2.48 7.84
N LYS A 55 -3.11 1.86 9.02
CA LYS A 55 -4.06 0.77 9.32
C LYS A 55 -5.29 1.39 10.01
N GLY A 56 -6.47 1.10 9.49
CA GLY A 56 -7.77 1.48 10.06
C GLY A 56 -8.36 0.40 10.97
N GLU A 57 -9.56 0.66 11.47
CA GLU A 57 -10.16 -0.05 12.63
C GLU A 57 -10.55 -1.51 12.36
N GLU A 58 -10.62 -1.95 11.10
CA GLU A 58 -10.95 -3.35 10.73
C GLU A 58 -9.78 -4.09 10.07
N GLY A 59 -8.55 -3.60 10.27
CA GLY A 59 -7.38 -4.14 9.55
C GLY A 59 -7.33 -3.73 8.08
N THR A 60 -8.13 -2.74 7.69
CA THR A 60 -8.09 -2.10 6.37
C THR A 60 -6.95 -1.10 6.30
N TYR A 61 -6.07 -1.27 5.32
CA TYR A 61 -4.97 -0.35 5.07
C TYR A 61 -5.41 0.75 4.10
N TYR A 62 -4.98 1.98 4.37
CA TYR A 62 -5.21 3.14 3.52
C TYR A 62 -3.89 3.79 3.15
N LEU A 63 -3.83 4.33 1.94
CA LEU A 63 -2.65 5.07 1.48
C LEU A 63 -2.58 6.42 2.20
N THR A 64 -1.39 6.81 2.68
CA THR A 64 -1.17 8.17 3.18
C THR A 64 -0.77 9.11 2.06
N ARG A 65 -0.79 10.43 2.31
CA ARG A 65 -0.24 11.42 1.37
C ARG A 65 1.23 11.15 1.02
N ALA A 66 2.03 10.76 2.01
CA ALA A 66 3.42 10.37 1.78
C ALA A 66 3.53 9.12 0.90
N GLY A 67 2.66 8.13 1.11
CA GLY A 67 2.55 6.95 0.25
C GLY A 67 2.18 7.27 -1.20
N ALA A 68 1.29 8.24 -1.42
CA ALA A 68 0.93 8.69 -2.76
C ALA A 68 2.11 9.35 -3.49
N LEU A 69 2.85 10.25 -2.82
CA LEU A 69 4.04 10.87 -3.40
C LEU A 69 5.15 9.85 -3.69
N TRP A 70 5.31 8.85 -2.81
CA TRP A 70 6.24 7.74 -3.04
C TRP A 70 5.81 6.86 -4.21
N HIS A 71 4.52 6.62 -4.36
CA HIS A 71 3.96 5.88 -5.49
C HIS A 71 4.26 6.59 -6.82
N GLU A 72 4.02 7.90 -6.91
CA GLU A 72 4.31 8.71 -8.10
C GLU A 72 5.79 8.65 -8.50
N ARG A 73 6.71 8.66 -7.51
CA ARG A 73 8.14 8.51 -7.75
C ARG A 73 8.53 7.11 -8.25
N LEU A 74 7.83 6.08 -7.79
CA LEU A 74 8.10 4.67 -8.16
C LEU A 74 7.43 4.27 -9.48
N PHE A 75 6.32 4.89 -9.84
CA PHE A 75 5.50 4.60 -11.02
C PHE A 75 5.22 5.89 -11.82
N PRO A 76 6.26 6.52 -12.40
CA PRO A 76 6.09 7.74 -13.18
C PRO A 76 5.14 7.49 -14.35
N GLY A 77 4.19 8.41 -14.56
CA GLY A 77 3.18 8.33 -15.63
C GLY A 77 1.93 7.52 -15.29
N PHE A 78 1.83 6.92 -14.09
CA PHE A 78 0.59 6.30 -13.63
C PHE A 78 -0.35 7.33 -12.99
N SER A 79 -1.47 7.62 -13.65
CA SER A 79 -2.59 8.35 -13.04
C SER A 79 -3.67 7.35 -12.63
N ALA A 80 -3.86 7.14 -11.33
CA ALA A 80 -5.01 6.37 -10.86
C ALA A 80 -6.31 7.16 -11.17
N PRO A 81 -7.38 6.52 -11.65
CA PRO A 81 -8.69 7.18 -11.70
C PRO A 81 -9.10 7.53 -10.27
N VAL A 82 -9.50 8.80 -10.08
CA VAL A 82 -10.07 9.31 -8.83
C VAL A 82 -11.47 8.76 -8.60
#